data_AF-A0A7V4QEK0-F1
#
_entry.id   AF-A0A7V4QEK0-F1
#
_cell.length_a   1.000
_cell.length_b   1.000
_cell.length_c   1.000
_cell.angle_alpha   90.00
_cell.angle_beta   90.00
_cell.angle_gamma   90.00
#
_symmetry.space_group_name_H-M   'P 1'
#
loop_
_entity.id
_entity.type
_entity.pdbx_description
1 polymer ?
#
loop_
_entity_poly.entity_id
_entity_poly.type
_entity_poly.pdbx_seq_one_letter_code
_entity_poly.pdbx_strand_id
1 'polypeptide(L)'
;MAEGAKCDLTNRETSYLIRYMQKVVDYSRILNALGDRWEMLTLLGQMSGTGTDMSKTKDGFATLSSKLLDNLAKETIKKLSSEINSKASVAVDILIRNLFERTADIGFLATDNDIRTVLAPPVCEPHMNTRRYAAGTDCDEMTREKNAIKARFREYVEKYSVYFDIVLFNTNGDMIVRLDDRCDVKRTTHRLLEESIQTSSEYVETLDKIDFLPDFEQSLVYSYRVCSENEPSEALGVLCLCFKFEDEMERIFSKLQEGNEWLALCILDTTGRIIASSDKYQLPIGAKIDMAINEDYKITKFAGRNYIATTCATKGYQGYFGLGWYGHAMIALEHAFDLQDSDSLHGVNESVLSAVMSNPTLFSNDLREIPLQAELIQKELERTVWNGNVRQSSSKKAQSASFSKALLWEISATGAKTKAVFESSIGNLHETVVSSILSDASFQATLAIDIMDRNLYERANDCRWWALTSIFREILSKDVIEKEDMVKISSILSYI
;
A
#
# COMPACT_ATOMS: atom_id res chain seq x y z
N MET A 1 -28.43 -20.52 5.24
CA MET A 1 -27.43 -21.62 5.23
C MET A 1 -26.02 -21.12 4.90
N ALA A 2 -25.83 -20.16 3.98
CA ALA A 2 -24.51 -19.59 3.68
C ALA A 2 -23.89 -18.77 4.83
N GLU A 3 -24.69 -18.00 5.59
CA GLU A 3 -24.19 -17.23 6.76
C GLU A 3 -23.75 -18.11 7.93
N GLY A 4 -24.44 -19.22 8.18
CA GLY A 4 -24.08 -20.17 9.24
C GLY A 4 -22.77 -20.90 8.98
N ALA A 5 -22.51 -21.28 7.71
CA ALA A 5 -21.24 -21.87 7.31
C ALA A 5 -20.08 -20.86 7.39
N LYS A 6 -20.33 -19.58 7.06
CA LYS A 6 -19.32 -18.51 7.13
C LYS A 6 -18.91 -18.20 8.58
N CYS A 7 -19.86 -18.27 9.52
CA CYS A 7 -19.62 -18.03 10.96
C CYS A 7 -18.82 -19.17 11.64
N ASP A 8 -19.07 -20.43 11.24
CA ASP A 8 -18.30 -21.58 11.74
C ASP A 8 -16.87 -21.63 11.17
N LEU A 9 -16.68 -21.16 9.93
CA LEU A 9 -15.36 -21.04 9.28
C LEU A 9 -14.52 -19.94 9.94
N THR A 10 -15.09 -18.74 10.16
CA THR A 10 -14.39 -17.64 10.83
C THR A 10 -14.00 -17.96 12.26
N ASN A 11 -14.81 -18.73 13.00
CA ASN A 11 -14.44 -19.19 14.36
C ASN A 11 -13.26 -20.18 14.35
N ARG A 12 -13.19 -21.08 13.36
CA ARG A 12 -12.05 -22.02 13.22
C ARG A 12 -10.78 -21.32 12.78
N GLU A 13 -10.87 -20.36 11.88
CA GLU A 13 -9.74 -19.56 11.41
C GLU A 13 -9.20 -18.65 12.51
N THR A 14 -10.07 -17.97 13.25
CA THR A 14 -9.68 -17.16 14.42
C THR A 14 -8.95 -18.04 15.44
N SER A 15 -9.47 -19.23 15.73
CA SER A 15 -8.82 -20.19 16.64
C SER A 15 -7.44 -20.67 16.16
N TYR A 16 -7.23 -20.75 14.84
CA TYR A 16 -5.92 -21.07 14.27
C TYR A 16 -4.94 -19.91 14.42
N LEU A 17 -5.39 -18.69 14.14
CA LEU A 17 -4.58 -17.47 14.20
C LEU A 17 -4.18 -17.07 15.63
N ILE A 18 -5.03 -17.34 16.63
CA ILE A 18 -4.73 -17.07 18.04
C ILE A 18 -3.39 -17.65 18.48
N ARG A 19 -2.96 -18.79 17.89
CA ARG A 19 -1.69 -19.44 18.24
C ARG A 19 -0.46 -18.58 17.95
N TYR A 20 -0.58 -17.62 17.03
CA TYR A 20 0.48 -16.69 16.66
C TYR A 20 0.36 -15.35 17.41
N MET A 21 -0.70 -15.13 18.19
CA MET A 21 -0.93 -13.91 18.95
C MET A 21 -0.45 -14.07 20.39
N GLN A 22 0.85 -13.87 20.64
CA GLN A 22 1.46 -14.15 21.93
C GLN A 22 0.71 -13.51 23.12
N LYS A 23 0.29 -12.25 22.99
CA LYS A 23 -0.49 -11.53 24.02
C LYS A 23 -1.84 -12.20 24.31
N VAL A 24 -2.58 -12.60 23.27
CA VAL A 24 -3.87 -13.31 23.42
C VAL A 24 -3.67 -14.66 24.10
N VAL A 25 -2.63 -15.38 23.72
CA VAL A 25 -2.28 -16.69 24.30
C VAL A 25 -1.96 -16.56 25.79
N ASP A 26 -1.21 -15.53 26.18
CA ASP A 26 -0.86 -15.28 27.57
C ASP A 26 -2.09 -14.92 28.42
N TYR A 27 -2.99 -14.07 27.92
CA TYR A 27 -4.27 -13.80 28.58
C TYR A 27 -5.14 -15.05 28.67
N SER A 28 -5.23 -15.84 27.61
CA SER A 28 -5.98 -17.10 27.59
C SER A 28 -5.47 -18.08 28.66
N ARG A 29 -4.14 -18.22 28.79
CA ARG A 29 -3.52 -19.05 29.82
C ARG A 29 -3.88 -18.59 31.22
N ILE A 30 -3.82 -17.29 31.48
CA ILE A 30 -4.14 -16.70 32.81
C ILE A 30 -5.62 -16.88 33.14
N LEU A 31 -6.52 -16.60 32.19
CA LEU A 31 -7.97 -16.71 32.39
C LEU A 31 -8.41 -18.16 32.60
N ASN A 32 -7.84 -19.12 31.86
CA ASN A 32 -8.11 -20.55 32.08
C ASN A 32 -7.66 -21.01 33.47
N ALA A 33 -6.45 -20.61 33.90
CA ALA A 33 -5.96 -20.93 35.24
C ALA A 33 -6.83 -20.32 36.35
N LEU A 34 -7.44 -19.15 36.12
CA LEU A 34 -8.43 -18.57 37.02
C LEU A 34 -9.74 -19.34 37.00
N GLY A 35 -10.20 -19.79 35.83
CA GLY A 35 -11.38 -20.66 35.67
C GLY A 35 -11.28 -21.95 36.48
N ASP A 36 -10.13 -22.63 36.41
CA ASP A 36 -9.86 -23.86 37.17
C ASP A 36 -9.90 -23.60 38.69
N ARG A 37 -9.35 -22.46 39.14
CA ARG A 37 -9.42 -22.05 40.55
C ARG A 37 -10.85 -21.78 40.99
N TRP A 38 -11.66 -21.14 40.15
CA TRP A 38 -13.08 -20.92 40.43
C TRP A 38 -13.85 -22.24 40.57
N GLU A 39 -13.53 -23.25 39.75
CA GLU A 39 -14.14 -24.57 39.86
C GLU A 39 -13.80 -25.25 41.19
N MET A 40 -12.52 -25.24 41.58
CA MET A 40 -12.08 -25.77 42.87
C MET A 40 -12.74 -25.04 44.05
N LEU A 41 -12.78 -23.71 44.03
CA LEU A 41 -13.42 -22.90 45.08
C LEU A 41 -14.92 -23.16 45.18
N THR A 42 -15.60 -23.36 44.05
CA THR A 42 -17.04 -23.67 44.02
C THR A 42 -17.32 -25.03 44.66
N LEU A 43 -16.52 -26.06 44.34
CA LEU A 43 -16.64 -27.39 44.95
C LEU A 43 -16.38 -27.34 46.46
N LEU A 44 -15.33 -26.64 46.90
CA LEU A 44 -15.02 -26.47 48.31
C LEU A 44 -16.13 -25.71 49.06
N GLY A 45 -16.74 -24.70 48.44
CA GLY A 45 -17.88 -23.97 49.01
C GLY A 45 -19.12 -24.84 49.22
N GLN A 46 -19.42 -25.74 48.27
CA GLN A 46 -20.51 -26.71 48.40
C GLN A 46 -20.24 -27.71 49.53
N MET A 47 -19.00 -28.21 49.65
CA MET A 47 -18.61 -29.15 50.71
C MET A 47 -18.54 -28.51 52.10
N SER A 48 -18.21 -27.21 52.18
CA SER A 48 -18.06 -26.46 53.43
C SER A 48 -19.37 -26.14 54.15
N GLY A 49 -20.52 -26.31 53.48
CA GLY A 49 -21.83 -25.94 54.02
C GLY A 49 -22.02 -24.43 54.24
N THR A 50 -21.17 -23.59 53.62
CA THR A 50 -21.25 -22.12 53.71
C THR A 50 -22.48 -21.54 53.00
N GLY A 51 -23.14 -22.34 52.15
CA GLY A 51 -24.35 -21.95 51.42
C GLY A 51 -24.11 -20.81 50.40
N THR A 52 -22.86 -20.56 50.04
CA THR A 52 -22.46 -19.59 49.02
C THR A 52 -22.44 -20.27 47.65
N ASP A 53 -23.54 -20.19 46.92
CA ASP A 53 -23.62 -20.67 45.53
C ASP A 53 -22.93 -19.67 44.58
N MET A 54 -21.72 -20.01 44.15
CA MET A 54 -20.87 -19.19 43.28
C MET A 54 -20.90 -19.61 41.81
N SER A 55 -21.82 -20.50 41.45
CA SER A 55 -21.98 -21.00 40.09
C SER A 55 -22.25 -19.84 39.12
N LYS A 56 -23.14 -18.91 39.49
CA LYS A 56 -23.45 -17.73 38.67
C LYS A 56 -22.25 -16.82 38.42
N THR A 57 -21.42 -16.59 39.44
CA THR A 57 -20.21 -15.77 39.32
C THR A 57 -19.15 -16.46 38.46
N LYS A 58 -18.96 -17.78 38.66
CA LYS A 58 -18.10 -18.62 37.81
C LYS A 58 -18.53 -18.54 36.35
N ASP A 59 -19.81 -18.79 36.07
CA ASP A 59 -20.36 -18.81 34.71
C ASP A 59 -20.27 -17.42 34.05
N GLY A 60 -20.52 -16.36 34.84
CA GLY A 60 -20.36 -14.98 34.41
C GLY A 60 -18.93 -14.67 33.98
N PHE A 61 -17.93 -15.00 34.81
CA PHE A 61 -16.53 -14.79 34.47
C PHE A 61 -16.06 -15.66 33.29
N ALA A 62 -16.52 -16.91 33.18
CA ALA A 62 -16.21 -17.78 32.05
C ALA A 62 -16.75 -17.21 30.73
N THR A 63 -18.00 -16.77 30.73
CA THR A 63 -18.64 -16.13 29.57
C THR A 63 -17.92 -14.84 29.18
N LEU A 64 -17.59 -14.00 30.17
CA LEU A 64 -16.89 -12.74 29.93
C LEU A 64 -15.46 -12.96 29.42
N SER A 65 -14.75 -13.95 29.95
CA SER A 65 -13.40 -14.32 29.50
C SER A 65 -13.42 -14.74 28.03
N SER A 66 -14.38 -15.58 27.65
CA SER A 66 -14.54 -16.02 26.25
C SER A 66 -14.84 -14.84 25.32
N LYS A 67 -15.74 -13.93 25.73
CA LYS A 67 -16.07 -12.73 24.95
C LYS A 67 -14.89 -11.79 24.79
N LEU A 68 -14.12 -11.58 25.85
CA LEU A 68 -12.95 -10.70 25.82
C LEU A 68 -11.86 -11.28 24.91
N LEU A 69 -11.52 -12.57 25.03
CA LEU A 69 -10.51 -13.21 24.19
C LEU A 69 -10.89 -13.19 22.70
N ASP A 70 -12.16 -13.45 22.39
CA ASP A 70 -12.67 -13.41 21.01
C ASP A 70 -12.56 -12.01 20.41
N ASN A 71 -12.97 -10.98 21.17
CA ASN A 71 -12.83 -9.59 20.71
C ASN A 71 -11.37 -9.16 20.56
N LEU A 72 -10.49 -9.55 21.49
CA LEU A 72 -9.06 -9.21 21.42
C LEU A 72 -8.40 -9.85 20.19
N ALA A 73 -8.73 -11.12 19.90
CA ALA A 73 -8.28 -11.79 18.69
C ALA A 73 -8.79 -11.10 17.42
N LYS A 74 -10.10 -10.78 17.36
CA LYS A 74 -10.72 -10.11 16.22
C LYS A 74 -10.12 -8.73 15.94
N GLU A 75 -9.95 -7.91 16.96
CA GLU A 75 -9.35 -6.58 16.79
C GLU A 75 -7.87 -6.66 16.40
N THR A 76 -7.13 -7.65 16.92
CA THR A 76 -5.74 -7.90 16.51
C THR A 76 -5.64 -8.30 15.03
N ILE A 77 -6.53 -9.20 14.57
CA ILE A 77 -6.60 -9.58 13.14
C ILE A 77 -6.99 -8.38 12.28
N LYS A 78 -7.99 -7.61 12.72
CA LYS A 78 -8.51 -6.46 11.99
C LYS A 78 -7.46 -5.35 11.84
N LYS A 79 -6.69 -5.07 12.90
CA LYS A 79 -5.55 -4.14 12.86
C LYS A 79 -4.56 -4.57 11.77
N LEU A 80 -4.12 -5.82 11.80
CA LEU A 80 -3.19 -6.36 10.81
C LEU A 80 -3.77 -6.31 9.38
N SER A 81 -5.02 -6.77 9.19
CA SER A 81 -5.65 -6.80 7.88
C SER A 81 -5.82 -5.40 7.29
N SER A 82 -6.19 -4.42 8.13
CA SER A 82 -6.30 -3.01 7.73
C SER A 82 -4.96 -2.44 7.28
N GLU A 83 -3.89 -2.75 8.04
CA GLU A 83 -2.53 -2.31 7.72
C GLU A 83 -2.07 -2.88 6.38
N ILE A 84 -2.10 -4.20 6.19
CA ILE A 84 -1.65 -4.82 4.93
C ILE A 84 -2.50 -4.38 3.73
N ASN A 85 -3.81 -4.19 3.92
CA ASN A 85 -4.72 -3.74 2.86
C ASN A 85 -4.40 -2.32 2.43
N SER A 86 -4.19 -1.43 3.40
CA SER A 86 -3.78 -0.04 3.16
C SER A 86 -2.46 0.00 2.39
N LYS A 87 -1.46 -0.79 2.80
CA LYS A 87 -0.15 -0.85 2.12
C LYS A 87 -0.26 -1.42 0.70
N ALA A 88 -1.04 -2.48 0.49
CA ALA A 88 -1.27 -3.05 -0.84
C ALA A 88 -1.99 -2.08 -1.79
N SER A 89 -3.08 -1.43 -1.34
CA SER A 89 -3.82 -0.45 -2.14
C SER A 89 -2.94 0.74 -2.50
N VAL A 90 -2.21 1.27 -1.53
CA VAL A 90 -1.33 2.43 -1.76
C VAL A 90 -0.18 2.09 -2.69
N ALA A 91 0.41 0.89 -2.61
CA ALA A 91 1.47 0.46 -3.51
C ALA A 91 1.03 0.54 -4.99
N VAL A 92 -0.14 -0.02 -5.31
CA VAL A 92 -0.65 0.01 -6.69
C VAL A 92 -1.17 1.39 -7.09
N ASP A 93 -1.85 2.12 -6.20
CA ASP A 93 -2.43 3.42 -6.55
C ASP A 93 -1.37 4.52 -6.74
N ILE A 94 -0.27 4.51 -5.96
CA ILE A 94 0.89 5.39 -6.20
C ILE A 94 1.51 5.08 -7.57
N LEU A 95 1.74 3.79 -7.85
CA LEU A 95 2.32 3.37 -9.12
C LEU A 95 1.44 3.84 -10.30
N ILE A 96 0.14 3.55 -10.28
CA ILE A 96 -0.78 3.91 -11.36
C ILE A 96 -0.85 5.42 -11.56
N ARG A 97 -0.80 6.21 -10.48
CA ARG A 97 -0.69 7.68 -10.59
C ARG A 97 0.62 8.10 -11.25
N ASN A 98 1.74 7.56 -10.81
CA ASN A 98 3.05 7.93 -11.34
C ASN A 98 3.18 7.55 -12.82
N LEU A 99 2.54 6.46 -13.23
CA LEU A 99 2.44 6.00 -14.62
C LEU A 99 1.52 6.86 -15.48
N PHE A 100 0.40 7.33 -14.93
CA PHE A 100 -0.50 8.27 -15.61
C PHE A 100 0.24 9.55 -16.05
N GLU A 101 1.09 10.12 -15.19
CA GLU A 101 1.86 11.31 -15.55
C GLU A 101 2.80 11.06 -16.76
N ARG A 102 3.25 9.81 -16.96
CA ARG A 102 4.09 9.44 -18.12
C ARG A 102 3.30 9.37 -19.42
N THR A 103 1.98 9.18 -19.37
CA THR A 103 1.15 9.22 -20.58
C THR A 103 1.08 10.62 -21.16
N ALA A 104 1.07 11.64 -20.31
CA ALA A 104 1.15 13.04 -20.73
C ALA A 104 2.56 13.37 -21.28
N ASP A 105 3.61 12.87 -20.64
CA ASP A 105 5.00 13.09 -21.06
C ASP A 105 5.24 12.63 -22.51
N ILE A 106 4.86 11.39 -22.86
CA ILE A 106 5.04 10.87 -24.21
C ILE A 106 4.22 11.64 -25.24
N GLY A 107 2.99 12.02 -24.90
CA GLY A 107 2.12 12.82 -25.76
C GLY A 107 2.74 14.18 -26.07
N PHE A 108 3.24 14.88 -25.04
CA PHE A 108 3.89 16.18 -25.22
C PHE A 108 5.18 16.05 -26.04
N LEU A 109 6.09 15.15 -25.67
CA LEU A 109 7.37 15.01 -26.37
C LEU A 109 7.17 14.60 -27.84
N ALA A 110 6.17 13.78 -28.16
CA ALA A 110 5.87 13.40 -29.54
C ALA A 110 5.41 14.59 -30.43
N THR A 111 5.05 15.72 -29.83
CA THR A 111 4.70 16.96 -30.54
C THR A 111 5.84 17.98 -30.63
N ASP A 112 7.02 17.68 -30.07
CA ASP A 112 8.18 18.58 -30.11
C ASP A 112 8.67 18.80 -31.56
N ASN A 113 8.72 20.07 -31.98
CA ASN A 113 9.11 20.46 -33.34
C ASN A 113 10.57 20.17 -33.66
N ASP A 114 11.46 20.13 -32.67
CA ASP A 114 12.86 19.77 -32.89
C ASP A 114 12.95 18.28 -33.26
N ILE A 115 12.16 17.41 -32.59
CA ILE A 115 12.07 15.98 -32.91
C ILE A 115 11.48 15.75 -34.30
N ARG A 116 10.41 16.48 -34.65
CA ARG A 116 9.79 16.40 -35.99
C ARG A 116 10.78 16.77 -37.09
N THR A 117 11.57 17.82 -36.87
CA THR A 117 12.53 18.33 -37.86
C THR A 117 13.59 17.30 -38.20
N VAL A 118 14.09 16.54 -37.21
CA VAL A 118 15.09 15.48 -37.41
C VAL A 118 14.50 14.24 -38.10
N LEU A 119 13.19 14.02 -38.02
CA LEU A 119 12.51 12.94 -38.72
C LEU A 119 12.01 13.34 -40.13
N ALA A 120 11.80 14.63 -40.37
CA ALA A 120 11.28 15.12 -41.63
C ALA A 120 12.25 14.83 -42.78
N PRO A 121 11.75 14.44 -43.97
CA PRO A 121 12.60 14.30 -45.14
C PRO A 121 13.25 15.66 -45.50
N PRO A 122 14.50 15.68 -45.97
CA PRO A 122 15.18 16.93 -46.30
C PRO A 122 14.40 17.71 -47.36
N VAL A 123 14.00 18.94 -47.03
CA VAL A 123 13.22 19.80 -47.93
C VAL A 123 14.11 20.25 -49.09
N CYS A 124 13.80 19.77 -50.30
CA CYS A 124 14.31 20.35 -51.55
C CYS A 124 13.49 21.60 -51.89
N GLU A 125 13.95 22.80 -51.53
CA GLU A 125 13.30 24.03 -51.98
C GLU A 125 13.48 24.25 -53.51
N PRO A 126 12.43 24.56 -54.28
CA PRO A 126 12.51 24.70 -55.74
C PRO A 126 13.25 25.94 -56.25
N HIS A 127 13.61 26.92 -55.40
CA HIS A 127 14.06 28.25 -55.84
C HIS A 127 15.33 28.81 -55.18
N MET A 128 16.09 28.02 -54.44
CA MET A 128 17.47 28.37 -54.09
C MET A 128 18.44 27.42 -54.81
N ASN A 129 19.23 27.99 -55.73
CA ASN A 129 20.34 27.30 -56.40
C ASN A 129 21.57 27.17 -55.46
N THR A 130 21.31 27.04 -54.17
CA THR A 130 22.25 26.57 -53.15
C THR A 130 21.68 25.23 -52.72
N ARG A 131 22.30 24.14 -53.21
CA ARG A 131 22.15 22.84 -52.61
C ARG A 131 22.32 23.01 -51.09
N ARG A 132 21.25 22.86 -50.30
CA ARG A 132 21.35 22.69 -48.85
C ARG A 132 22.12 21.42 -48.47
N TYR A 133 22.52 20.61 -49.47
CA TYR A 133 23.30 19.38 -49.32
C TYR A 133 24.36 19.30 -50.43
N ALA A 134 25.57 19.77 -50.13
CA ALA A 134 26.77 19.51 -50.93
C ALA A 134 27.51 18.30 -50.32
N ALA A 135 27.81 17.32 -51.17
CA ALA A 135 28.23 15.94 -50.90
C ALA A 135 29.58 15.73 -50.15
N GLY A 136 29.77 16.43 -49.04
CA GLY A 136 30.94 16.36 -48.16
C GLY A 136 30.72 16.96 -46.76
N THR A 137 29.62 17.70 -46.57
CA THR A 137 29.15 18.27 -45.27
C THR A 137 27.98 17.48 -44.66
N ASP A 138 27.42 16.51 -45.40
CA ASP A 138 26.20 15.76 -45.07
C ASP A 138 26.28 14.97 -43.75
N CYS A 139 27.47 14.47 -43.40
CA CYS A 139 27.65 13.74 -42.14
C CYS A 139 27.72 14.67 -40.93
N ASP A 140 28.30 15.87 -41.07
CA ASP A 140 28.58 16.76 -39.94
C ASP A 140 27.33 17.51 -39.48
N GLU A 141 26.47 17.94 -40.41
CA GLU A 141 25.23 18.67 -40.09
C GLU A 141 24.18 17.73 -39.48
N MET A 142 23.96 16.55 -40.08
CA MET A 142 23.07 15.53 -39.52
C MET A 142 23.57 15.03 -38.15
N THR A 143 24.89 14.93 -37.95
CA THR A 143 25.46 14.59 -36.65
C THR A 143 25.23 15.70 -35.62
N ARG A 144 25.31 16.98 -36.01
CA ARG A 144 25.00 18.13 -35.13
C ARG A 144 23.53 18.14 -34.72
N GLU A 145 22.60 17.92 -35.63
CA GLU A 145 21.16 17.87 -35.32
C GLU A 145 20.83 16.72 -34.37
N LYS A 146 21.35 15.51 -34.63
CA LYS A 146 21.22 14.36 -33.72
C LYS A 146 21.80 14.65 -32.33
N ASN A 147 22.97 15.31 -32.26
CA ASN A 147 23.57 15.70 -31.00
C ASN A 147 22.75 16.75 -30.24
N ALA A 148 22.08 17.68 -30.95
CA ALA A 148 21.19 18.66 -30.34
C ALA A 148 19.96 17.99 -29.71
N ILE A 149 19.30 17.08 -30.42
CA ILE A 149 18.18 16.29 -29.87
C ILE A 149 18.62 15.47 -28.67
N LYS A 150 19.79 14.84 -28.76
CA LYS A 150 20.33 14.07 -27.65
C LYS A 150 20.64 14.93 -26.43
N ALA A 151 21.11 16.16 -26.62
CA ALA A 151 21.29 17.13 -25.53
C ALA A 151 19.94 17.51 -24.90
N ARG A 152 18.88 17.70 -25.70
CA ARG A 152 17.51 17.92 -25.20
C ARG A 152 16.99 16.74 -24.41
N PHE A 153 17.18 15.50 -24.89
CA PHE A 153 16.82 14.29 -24.16
C PHE A 153 17.55 14.22 -22.81
N ARG A 154 18.85 14.57 -22.78
CA ARG A 154 19.61 14.61 -21.53
C ARG A 154 19.04 15.63 -20.55
N GLU A 155 18.75 16.84 -21.00
CA GLU A 155 18.14 17.88 -20.15
C GLU A 155 16.75 17.48 -19.64
N TYR A 156 15.96 16.79 -20.47
CA TYR A 156 14.67 16.24 -20.05
C TYR A 156 14.85 15.19 -18.95
N VAL A 157 15.73 14.20 -19.15
CA VAL A 157 15.98 13.14 -18.14
C VAL A 157 16.60 13.69 -16.85
N GLU A 158 17.42 14.74 -16.92
CA GLU A 158 17.95 15.42 -15.72
C GLU A 158 16.85 16.09 -14.88
N LYS A 159 15.78 16.58 -15.51
CA LYS A 159 14.61 17.15 -14.82
C LYS A 159 13.62 16.07 -14.37
N TYR A 160 13.42 15.06 -15.20
CA TYR A 160 12.51 13.93 -15.00
C TYR A 160 13.33 12.64 -14.83
N SER A 161 13.94 12.49 -13.64
CA SER A 161 14.89 11.41 -13.32
C SER A 161 14.35 9.97 -13.38
N VAL A 162 13.06 9.82 -13.71
CA VAL A 162 12.31 8.57 -13.79
C VAL A 162 12.59 7.78 -15.07
N TYR A 163 13.20 8.40 -16.08
CA TYR A 163 13.61 7.74 -17.31
C TYR A 163 15.10 7.40 -17.25
N PHE A 164 15.49 6.25 -17.82
CA PHE A 164 16.91 5.92 -18.01
C PHE A 164 17.35 6.08 -19.47
N ASP A 165 16.41 6.05 -20.41
CA ASP A 165 16.71 6.17 -21.84
C ASP A 165 15.52 6.76 -22.61
N ILE A 166 15.84 7.42 -23.71
CA ILE A 166 14.88 7.95 -24.68
C ILE A 166 15.39 7.55 -26.06
N VAL A 167 14.52 6.90 -26.83
CA VAL A 167 14.89 6.33 -28.12
C VAL A 167 13.93 6.84 -29.19
N LEU A 168 14.49 7.27 -30.31
CA LEU A 168 13.74 7.75 -31.46
C LEU A 168 14.01 6.87 -32.67
N PHE A 169 12.94 6.33 -33.26
CA PHE A 169 12.98 5.48 -34.44
C PHE A 169 12.28 6.15 -35.63
N ASN A 170 12.71 5.80 -36.85
CA ASN A 170 11.90 6.04 -38.04
C ASN A 170 10.76 5.00 -38.16
N THR A 171 9.88 5.16 -39.13
CA THR A 171 8.76 4.23 -39.40
C THR A 171 9.18 2.82 -39.80
N ASN A 172 10.43 2.62 -40.23
CA ASN A 172 10.99 1.31 -40.57
C ASN A 172 11.66 0.61 -39.38
N GLY A 173 11.75 1.29 -38.23
CA GLY A 173 12.37 0.80 -36.99
C GLY A 173 13.86 1.10 -36.87
N ASP A 174 14.48 1.84 -37.79
CA ASP A 174 15.88 2.25 -37.67
C ASP A 174 16.04 3.35 -36.63
N MET A 175 17.06 3.22 -35.78
CA MET A 175 17.34 4.17 -34.71
C MET A 175 17.91 5.47 -35.27
N ILE A 176 17.24 6.58 -34.97
CA ILE A 176 17.64 7.92 -35.40
C ILE A 176 18.50 8.58 -34.33
N VAL A 177 17.99 8.62 -33.08
CA VAL A 177 18.67 9.15 -31.89
C VAL A 177 18.36 8.28 -30.69
N ARG A 178 19.35 8.10 -29.81
CA ARG A 178 19.20 7.45 -28.51
C ARG A 178 19.99 8.24 -27.46
N LEU A 179 19.48 8.29 -26.24
CA LEU A 179 20.17 8.94 -25.13
C LEU A 179 21.36 8.11 -24.63
N ASP A 180 21.17 6.82 -24.38
CA ASP A 180 22.24 5.92 -23.91
C ASP A 180 23.22 5.53 -25.03
N ASP A 181 24.50 5.88 -24.86
CA ASP A 181 25.59 5.57 -25.79
C ASP A 181 26.16 4.16 -25.66
N ARG A 182 25.81 3.43 -24.61
CA ARG A 182 26.43 2.14 -24.29
C ARG A 182 25.89 0.98 -25.15
N CYS A 183 24.76 1.18 -25.82
CA CYS A 183 24.06 0.14 -26.55
C CYS A 183 24.15 0.37 -28.07
N ASP A 184 24.67 -0.62 -28.80
CA ASP A 184 24.89 -0.57 -30.26
C ASP A 184 23.71 -1.13 -31.08
N VAL A 185 22.51 -1.20 -30.51
CA VAL A 185 21.32 -1.61 -31.26
C VAL A 185 20.94 -0.53 -32.26
N LYS A 186 20.87 -0.87 -33.55
CA LYS A 186 20.61 0.10 -34.63
C LYS A 186 19.18 0.06 -35.17
N ARG A 187 18.43 -0.98 -34.82
CA ARG A 187 17.07 -1.20 -35.34
C ARG A 187 16.24 -2.00 -34.35
N THR A 188 14.94 -1.71 -34.30
CA THR A 188 13.94 -2.52 -33.62
C THR A 188 13.02 -3.22 -34.62
N THR A 189 12.58 -4.41 -34.23
CA THR A 189 11.54 -5.22 -34.90
C THR A 189 10.40 -5.56 -33.94
N HIS A 190 10.43 -4.99 -32.73
CA HIS A 190 9.44 -5.25 -31.71
C HIS A 190 8.06 -4.72 -32.11
N ARG A 191 7.00 -5.46 -31.76
CA ARG A 191 5.60 -5.12 -32.08
C ARG A 191 5.17 -3.71 -31.66
N LEU A 192 5.80 -3.17 -30.60
CA LEU A 192 5.51 -1.84 -30.09
C LEU A 192 5.65 -0.76 -31.17
N LEU A 193 6.53 -0.96 -32.15
CA LEU A 193 6.75 0.00 -33.24
C LEU A 193 5.48 0.12 -34.10
N GLU A 194 4.98 -1.01 -34.58
CA GLU A 194 3.77 -1.05 -35.42
C GLU A 194 2.55 -0.59 -34.64
N GLU A 195 2.40 -1.05 -33.39
CA GLU A 195 1.31 -0.63 -32.50
C GLU A 195 1.32 0.89 -32.28
N SER A 196 2.49 1.50 -32.06
CA SER A 196 2.61 2.96 -31.87
C SER A 196 2.28 3.76 -33.13
N ILE A 197 2.57 3.21 -34.31
CA ILE A 197 2.24 3.85 -35.59
C ILE A 197 0.74 3.75 -35.87
N GLN A 198 0.09 2.63 -35.57
CA GLN A 198 -1.29 2.36 -35.94
C GLN A 198 -2.32 2.73 -34.87
N THR A 199 -1.90 2.93 -33.62
CA THR A 199 -2.82 3.16 -32.50
C THR A 199 -3.79 4.32 -32.74
N SER A 200 -5.03 4.16 -32.28
CA SER A 200 -6.02 5.24 -32.18
C SER A 200 -6.00 5.94 -30.83
N SER A 201 -5.27 5.38 -29.85
CA SER A 201 -5.07 5.96 -28.53
C SER A 201 -3.97 7.02 -28.55
N GLU A 202 -3.85 7.79 -27.48
CA GLU A 202 -2.84 8.87 -27.35
C GLU A 202 -1.42 8.36 -27.05
N TYR A 203 -1.28 7.08 -26.69
CA TYR A 203 -0.02 6.42 -26.39
C TYR A 203 -0.16 4.89 -26.51
N VAL A 204 0.98 4.20 -26.48
CA VAL A 204 1.09 2.75 -26.28
C VAL A 204 1.96 2.51 -25.04
N GLU A 205 1.46 1.70 -24.11
CA GLU A 205 2.17 1.29 -22.89
C GLU A 205 2.54 -0.19 -23.01
N THR A 206 3.83 -0.51 -22.91
CA THR A 206 4.34 -1.87 -23.09
C THR A 206 5.21 -2.28 -21.91
N LEU A 207 4.88 -3.40 -21.25
CA LEU A 207 5.77 -4.10 -20.32
C LEU A 207 6.16 -5.46 -20.94
N ASP A 208 7.34 -5.55 -21.54
CA ASP A 208 7.79 -6.76 -22.23
C ASP A 208 9.33 -6.86 -22.30
N LYS A 209 9.87 -7.98 -22.80
CA LYS A 209 11.26 -8.09 -23.23
C LYS A 209 11.43 -7.36 -24.56
N ILE A 210 12.17 -6.26 -24.56
CA ILE A 210 12.30 -5.37 -25.72
C ILE A 210 13.68 -5.52 -26.37
N ASP A 211 13.71 -5.66 -27.69
CA ASP A 211 14.92 -5.99 -28.46
C ASP A 211 16.01 -4.90 -28.42
N PHE A 212 15.64 -3.62 -28.35
CA PHE A 212 16.58 -2.51 -28.19
C PHE A 212 17.03 -2.24 -26.74
N LEU A 213 16.51 -3.03 -25.78
CA LEU A 213 16.87 -3.04 -24.37
C LEU A 213 17.35 -4.44 -23.94
N PRO A 214 18.43 -4.97 -24.53
CA PRO A 214 18.84 -6.37 -24.34
C PRO A 214 19.21 -6.71 -22.89
N ASP A 215 19.74 -5.72 -22.15
CA ASP A 215 20.23 -5.88 -20.78
C ASP A 215 19.11 -6.11 -19.74
N PHE A 216 17.85 -5.85 -20.10
CA PHE A 216 16.70 -5.93 -19.20
C PHE A 216 15.78 -7.07 -19.60
N GLU A 217 15.38 -7.93 -18.65
CA GLU A 217 14.45 -9.03 -18.94
C GLU A 217 13.03 -8.55 -19.24
N GLN A 218 12.61 -7.47 -18.60
CA GLN A 218 11.39 -6.73 -18.92
C GLN A 218 11.65 -5.24 -18.79
N SER A 219 10.99 -4.44 -19.61
CA SER A 219 11.08 -2.98 -19.54
C SER A 219 9.72 -2.36 -19.78
N LEU A 220 9.38 -1.36 -18.96
CA LEU A 220 8.20 -0.53 -19.15
C LEU A 220 8.55 0.62 -20.11
N VAL A 221 7.94 0.62 -21.29
CA VAL A 221 8.16 1.62 -22.32
C VAL A 221 6.84 2.26 -22.70
N TYR A 222 6.82 3.59 -22.67
CA TYR A 222 5.77 4.40 -23.29
C TYR A 222 6.22 4.81 -24.67
N SER A 223 5.40 4.57 -25.67
CA SER A 223 5.72 4.91 -27.06
C SER A 223 4.55 5.54 -27.78
N TYR A 224 4.86 6.46 -28.68
CA TYR A 224 3.86 7.09 -29.53
C TYR A 224 4.47 7.58 -30.84
N ARG A 225 3.65 7.65 -31.89
CA ARG A 225 4.06 8.17 -33.19
C ARG A 225 4.29 9.68 -33.13
N VAL A 226 5.34 10.13 -33.80
CA VAL A 226 5.58 11.55 -34.08
C VAL A 226 4.96 11.84 -35.44
N CYS A 227 3.96 12.71 -35.50
CA CYS A 227 3.28 13.05 -36.75
C CYS A 227 3.82 14.32 -37.41
N SER A 228 3.62 14.42 -38.72
CA SER A 228 3.88 15.64 -39.50
C SER A 228 3.00 16.80 -39.04
N GLU A 229 3.53 18.02 -39.11
CA GLU A 229 2.78 19.24 -38.77
C GLU A 229 1.67 19.52 -39.79
N ASN A 230 1.92 19.20 -41.07
CA ASN A 230 0.98 19.47 -42.16
C ASN A 230 -0.10 18.39 -42.27
N GLU A 231 0.24 17.13 -41.96
CA GLU A 231 -0.65 15.98 -42.02
C GLU A 231 -0.56 15.18 -40.72
N PRO A 232 -1.44 15.45 -39.73
CA PRO A 232 -1.43 14.78 -38.43
C PRO A 232 -1.65 13.26 -38.49
N SER A 233 -2.12 12.73 -39.62
CA SER A 233 -2.27 11.30 -39.90
C SER A 233 -0.99 10.62 -40.39
N GLU A 234 -0.01 11.40 -40.85
CA GLU A 234 1.27 10.86 -41.35
C GLU A 234 2.27 10.72 -40.21
N ALA A 235 2.61 9.49 -39.85
CA ALA A 235 3.65 9.19 -38.88
C ALA A 235 5.04 9.34 -39.52
N LEU A 236 5.90 10.17 -38.94
CA LEU A 236 7.30 10.36 -39.34
C LEU A 236 8.23 9.37 -38.63
N GLY A 237 7.85 8.91 -37.44
CA GLY A 237 8.63 8.01 -36.62
C GLY A 237 7.93 7.66 -35.31
N VAL A 238 8.64 6.97 -34.42
CA VAL A 238 8.14 6.57 -33.09
C VAL A 238 9.14 7.01 -32.03
N LEU A 239 8.63 7.73 -31.04
CA LEU A 239 9.36 8.09 -29.83
C LEU A 239 9.06 7.06 -28.74
N CYS A 240 10.10 6.64 -28.02
CA CYS A 240 10.01 5.69 -26.90
C CYS A 240 10.67 6.28 -25.66
N LEU A 241 9.95 6.29 -24.54
CA LEU A 241 10.43 6.64 -23.21
C LEU A 241 10.61 5.37 -22.37
N CYS A 242 11.84 5.10 -21.92
CA CYS A 242 12.17 3.90 -21.16
C CYS A 242 12.19 4.21 -19.67
N PHE A 243 11.22 3.66 -18.94
CA PHE A 243 10.95 3.98 -17.54
C PHE A 243 11.78 3.13 -16.58
N LYS A 244 12.31 3.75 -15.52
CA LYS A 244 13.01 3.08 -14.42
C LYS A 244 12.02 2.39 -13.47
N PHE A 245 11.34 1.38 -14.00
CA PHE A 245 10.29 0.68 -13.28
C PHE A 245 10.80 0.05 -11.97
N GLU A 246 11.94 -0.63 -12.01
CA GLU A 246 12.52 -1.27 -10.82
C GLU A 246 12.86 -0.24 -9.72
N ASP A 247 13.57 0.84 -10.06
CA ASP A 247 13.96 1.90 -9.11
C ASP A 247 12.72 2.56 -8.47
N GLU A 248 11.67 2.80 -9.26
CA GLU A 248 10.44 3.38 -8.76
C GLU A 248 9.74 2.44 -7.77
N MET A 249 9.68 1.15 -8.09
CA MET A 249 9.10 0.14 -7.21
C MET A 249 9.90 -0.02 -5.92
N GLU A 250 11.24 0.00 -5.99
CA GLU A 250 12.11 -0.04 -4.81
C GLU A 250 11.84 1.14 -3.86
N ARG A 251 11.68 2.36 -4.41
CA ARG A 251 11.34 3.55 -3.62
C ARG A 251 9.96 3.44 -2.97
N ILE A 252 8.95 2.99 -3.72
CA ILE A 252 7.58 2.80 -3.20
C ILE A 252 7.59 1.75 -2.08
N PHE A 253 8.20 0.59 -2.31
CA PHE A 253 8.21 -0.49 -1.34
C PHE A 253 9.00 -0.17 -0.08
N SER A 254 10.20 0.41 -0.21
CA SER A 254 11.03 0.77 0.95
C SER A 254 10.29 1.69 1.92
N LYS A 255 9.52 2.64 1.39
CA LYS A 255 8.70 3.56 2.18
C LYS A 255 7.51 2.84 2.84
N LEU A 256 6.87 1.93 2.11
CA LEU A 256 5.71 1.21 2.64
C LEU A 256 6.09 0.15 3.69
N GLN A 257 7.30 -0.42 3.60
CA GLN A 257 7.85 -1.36 4.58
C GLN A 257 8.40 -0.69 5.85
N GLU A 258 8.50 0.65 5.88
CA GLU A 258 8.98 1.37 7.06
C GLU A 258 8.14 1.02 8.31
N GLY A 259 8.82 0.55 9.35
CA GLY A 259 8.21 0.07 10.59
C GLY A 259 7.84 -1.42 10.62
N ASN A 260 7.91 -2.14 9.49
CA ASN A 260 7.60 -3.57 9.42
C ASN A 260 8.45 -4.30 8.36
N GLU A 261 9.61 -4.80 8.76
CA GLU A 261 10.54 -5.53 7.88
C GLU A 261 9.98 -6.87 7.37
N TRP A 262 9.01 -7.46 8.08
CA TRP A 262 8.38 -8.72 7.71
C TRP A 262 7.28 -8.57 6.65
N LEU A 263 6.90 -7.33 6.34
CA LEU A 263 5.96 -7.01 5.28
C LEU A 263 6.60 -7.23 3.91
N ALA A 264 6.09 -8.20 3.17
CA ALA A 264 6.46 -8.42 1.78
C ALA A 264 5.39 -7.82 0.86
N LEU A 265 5.83 -6.96 -0.06
CA LEU A 265 4.97 -6.26 -1.01
C LEU A 265 5.32 -6.72 -2.42
N CYS A 266 4.32 -6.85 -3.28
CA CYS A 266 4.51 -7.08 -4.70
C CYS A 266 3.39 -6.46 -5.53
N ILE A 267 3.70 -6.22 -6.80
CA ILE A 267 2.69 -5.92 -7.82
C ILE A 267 2.47 -7.19 -8.62
N LEU A 268 1.20 -7.50 -8.89
CA LEU A 268 0.78 -8.67 -9.66
C LEU A 268 0.13 -8.25 -10.97
N ASP A 269 0.31 -9.07 -12.01
CA ASP A 269 -0.48 -8.99 -13.23
C ASP A 269 -1.90 -9.57 -13.04
N THR A 270 -2.72 -9.51 -14.09
CA THR A 270 -4.11 -10.04 -14.09
C THR A 270 -4.20 -11.55 -13.89
N THR A 271 -3.09 -12.28 -14.03
CA THR A 271 -3.01 -13.73 -13.84
C THR A 271 -2.45 -14.12 -12.46
N GLY A 272 -2.08 -13.14 -11.63
CA GLY A 272 -1.47 -13.33 -10.32
C GLY A 272 0.04 -13.60 -10.37
N ARG A 273 0.74 -13.23 -11.44
CA ARG A 273 2.21 -13.32 -11.51
C ARG A 273 2.85 -12.05 -10.97
N ILE A 274 3.93 -12.23 -10.22
CA ILE A 274 4.72 -11.13 -9.65
C ILE A 274 5.47 -10.39 -10.77
N ILE A 275 5.21 -9.09 -10.91
CA ILE A 275 5.93 -8.21 -11.84
C ILE A 275 6.97 -7.33 -11.14
N ALA A 276 6.71 -7.00 -9.86
CA ALA A 276 7.62 -6.25 -9.01
C ALA A 276 7.51 -6.79 -7.58
N SER A 277 8.61 -6.78 -6.84
CA SER A 277 8.69 -7.35 -5.49
C SER A 277 9.59 -6.51 -4.59
N SER A 278 9.21 -6.38 -3.33
CA SER A 278 10.06 -5.78 -2.28
C SER A 278 11.17 -6.70 -1.80
N ASP A 279 11.01 -8.03 -1.95
CA ASP A 279 12.05 -9.02 -1.69
C ASP A 279 12.09 -10.04 -2.84
N LYS A 280 13.09 -9.90 -3.72
CA LYS A 280 13.24 -10.77 -4.91
C LYS A 280 13.62 -12.22 -4.56
N TYR A 281 14.11 -12.49 -3.35
CA TYR A 281 14.45 -13.84 -2.89
C TYR A 281 13.24 -14.57 -2.32
N GLN A 282 12.47 -13.87 -1.48
CA GLN A 282 11.24 -14.41 -0.90
C GLN A 282 10.13 -14.48 -1.93
N LEU A 283 10.01 -13.46 -2.78
CA LEU A 283 8.98 -13.27 -3.80
C LEU A 283 9.63 -13.05 -5.18
N PRO A 284 10.08 -14.15 -5.84
CA PRO A 284 10.77 -14.04 -7.11
C PRO A 284 9.85 -13.56 -8.24
N ILE A 285 10.36 -12.65 -9.07
CA ILE A 285 9.65 -12.11 -10.24
C ILE A 285 9.22 -13.28 -11.17
N GLY A 286 7.98 -13.21 -11.67
CA GLY A 286 7.37 -14.20 -12.54
C GLY A 286 6.71 -15.38 -11.81
N ALA A 287 6.94 -15.56 -10.50
CA ALA A 287 6.23 -16.56 -9.71
C ALA A 287 4.74 -16.20 -9.58
N LYS A 288 3.91 -17.23 -9.45
CA LYS A 288 2.45 -17.09 -9.36
C LYS A 288 2.01 -17.16 -7.89
N ILE A 289 1.22 -16.17 -7.47
CA ILE A 289 0.59 -16.10 -6.16
C ILE A 289 -0.91 -16.31 -6.31
N ASP A 290 -1.51 -16.95 -5.31
CA ASP A 290 -2.96 -17.04 -5.18
C ASP A 290 -3.51 -15.71 -4.65
N MET A 291 -4.27 -15.00 -5.49
CA MET A 291 -4.77 -13.66 -5.17
C MET A 291 -5.89 -13.71 -4.13
N ALA A 292 -5.84 -12.77 -3.18
CA ALA A 292 -6.80 -12.57 -2.11
C ALA A 292 -7.73 -11.39 -2.45
N ILE A 293 -8.60 -11.59 -3.44
CA ILE A 293 -9.49 -10.53 -3.98
C ILE A 293 -10.83 -10.55 -3.24
N ASN A 294 -11.37 -9.38 -2.89
CA ASN A 294 -12.67 -9.20 -2.24
C ASN A 294 -12.82 -9.90 -0.87
N GLU A 295 -11.70 -10.17 -0.20
CA GLU A 295 -11.62 -10.69 1.16
C GLU A 295 -10.80 -9.72 2.02
N ASP A 296 -11.14 -9.57 3.30
CA ASP A 296 -10.38 -8.70 4.22
C ASP A 296 -8.92 -9.17 4.32
N TYR A 297 -8.74 -10.49 4.36
CA TYR A 297 -7.46 -11.17 4.27
C TYR A 297 -7.68 -12.64 3.85
N LYS A 298 -6.62 -13.29 3.39
CA LYS A 298 -6.58 -14.72 3.07
C LYS A 298 -5.33 -15.35 3.64
N ILE A 299 -5.46 -16.55 4.22
CA ILE A 299 -4.29 -17.36 4.58
C ILE A 299 -3.83 -18.11 3.33
N THR A 300 -2.65 -17.78 2.83
CA THR A 300 -2.09 -18.39 1.62
C THR A 300 -0.77 -19.11 1.91
N LYS A 301 -0.49 -20.16 1.12
CA LYS A 301 0.78 -20.89 1.22
C LYS A 301 1.66 -20.51 0.05
N PHE A 302 2.86 -20.03 0.35
CA PHE A 302 3.85 -19.67 -0.66
C PHE A 302 5.25 -20.10 -0.22
N ALA A 303 6.04 -20.66 -1.14
CA ALA A 303 7.42 -21.11 -0.87
C ALA A 303 7.58 -21.97 0.41
N GLY A 304 6.58 -22.78 0.76
CA GLY A 304 6.62 -23.66 1.94
C GLY A 304 6.23 -23.00 3.27
N ARG A 305 5.87 -21.71 3.29
CA ARG A 305 5.39 -20.98 4.47
C ARG A 305 3.94 -20.54 4.31
N ASN A 306 3.29 -20.26 5.43
CA ASN A 306 1.94 -19.71 5.46
C ASN A 306 1.99 -18.21 5.73
N TYR A 307 1.18 -17.46 5.00
CA TYR A 307 1.11 -16.01 5.05
C TYR A 307 -0.32 -15.55 5.24
N ILE A 308 -0.50 -14.40 5.87
CA ILE A 308 -1.72 -13.60 5.75
C ILE A 308 -1.47 -12.63 4.60
N ALA A 309 -2.36 -12.64 3.61
CA ALA A 309 -2.22 -11.85 2.41
C ALA A 309 -3.51 -11.11 2.05
N THR A 310 -3.36 -10.00 1.34
CA THR A 310 -4.46 -9.22 0.77
C THR A 310 -4.08 -8.80 -0.65
N THR A 311 -5.08 -8.65 -1.53
CA THR A 311 -4.86 -8.22 -2.92
C THR A 311 -5.84 -7.12 -3.27
N CYS A 312 -5.30 -5.98 -3.67
CA CYS A 312 -6.06 -4.78 -3.99
C CYS A 312 -5.95 -4.48 -5.49
N ALA A 313 -7.09 -4.37 -6.16
CA ALA A 313 -7.15 -3.77 -7.47
C ALA A 313 -6.94 -2.25 -7.35
N THR A 314 -6.33 -1.62 -8.35
CA THR A 314 -6.29 -0.16 -8.39
C THR A 314 -7.69 0.42 -8.53
N LYS A 315 -7.92 1.58 -7.91
CA LYS A 315 -9.13 2.39 -8.12
C LYS A 315 -9.06 3.22 -9.41
N GLY A 316 -7.91 3.19 -10.08
CA GLY A 316 -7.58 4.06 -11.19
C GLY A 316 -7.29 5.49 -10.74
N TYR A 317 -6.71 6.26 -11.65
CA TYR A 317 -6.43 7.68 -11.46
C TYR A 317 -6.90 8.45 -12.69
N GLN A 318 -7.86 9.36 -12.52
CA GLN A 318 -8.44 10.14 -13.63
C GLN A 318 -8.94 9.29 -14.83
N GLY A 319 -9.43 8.07 -14.57
CA GLY A 319 -9.89 7.14 -15.61
C GLY A 319 -8.80 6.23 -16.20
N TYR A 320 -7.54 6.42 -15.81
CA TYR A 320 -6.43 5.53 -16.14
C TYR A 320 -6.30 4.39 -15.12
N PHE A 321 -6.21 3.15 -15.61
CA PHE A 321 -6.11 1.93 -14.81
C PHE A 321 -4.82 1.14 -15.08
N GLY A 322 -3.93 1.67 -15.94
CA GLY A 322 -2.73 0.99 -16.43
C GLY A 322 -3.04 -0.38 -17.05
N LEU A 323 -2.12 -1.32 -16.89
CA LEU A 323 -2.21 -2.68 -17.43
C LEU A 323 -3.05 -3.65 -16.57
N GLY A 324 -3.90 -3.13 -15.67
CA GLY A 324 -4.77 -3.93 -14.82
C GLY A 324 -4.04 -4.62 -13.66
N TRP A 325 -2.97 -4.00 -13.16
CA TRP A 325 -2.17 -4.56 -12.08
C TRP A 325 -2.86 -4.50 -10.71
N TYR A 326 -2.40 -5.37 -9.82
CA TYR A 326 -2.86 -5.48 -8.44
C TYR A 326 -1.72 -5.22 -7.47
N GLY A 327 -2.02 -4.53 -6.38
CA GLY A 327 -1.13 -4.47 -5.23
C GLY A 327 -1.37 -5.67 -4.34
N HIS A 328 -0.30 -6.31 -3.88
CA HIS A 328 -0.37 -7.47 -3.00
C HIS A 328 0.57 -7.28 -1.81
N ALA A 329 0.04 -7.50 -0.62
CA ALA A 329 0.82 -7.46 0.62
C ALA A 329 0.63 -8.77 1.36
N MET A 330 1.72 -9.29 1.92
CA MET A 330 1.70 -10.52 2.70
C MET A 330 2.73 -10.49 3.83
N ILE A 331 2.36 -11.07 4.97
CA ILE A 331 3.24 -11.22 6.13
C ILE A 331 3.23 -12.69 6.56
N ALA A 332 4.40 -13.23 6.86
CA ALA A 332 4.54 -14.59 7.34
C ALA A 332 3.79 -14.76 8.67
N LEU A 333 3.02 -15.84 8.82
CA LEU A 333 2.18 -16.04 10.00
C LEU A 333 2.97 -16.00 11.32
N GLU A 334 4.23 -16.43 11.29
CA GLU A 334 5.11 -16.42 12.46
C GLU A 334 5.39 -15.01 12.99
N HIS A 335 5.29 -13.98 12.13
CA HIS A 335 5.60 -12.59 12.47
C HIS A 335 4.40 -11.64 12.34
N ALA A 336 3.27 -12.14 11.86
CA ALA A 336 2.06 -11.38 11.59
C ALA A 336 1.53 -10.59 12.80
N PHE A 337 1.76 -11.09 14.02
CA PHE A 337 1.28 -10.47 15.26
C PHE A 337 2.41 -10.12 16.23
N ASP A 338 3.66 -10.19 15.76
CA ASP A 338 4.86 -9.82 16.54
C ASP A 338 5.06 -8.29 16.62
N LEU A 339 4.25 -7.53 15.87
CA LEU A 339 4.36 -6.08 15.78
C LEU A 339 4.43 -5.46 17.18
N GLN A 340 5.54 -4.78 17.41
CA GLN A 340 5.81 -4.06 18.63
C GLN A 340 4.74 -3.00 18.78
N ASP A 341 4.00 -3.02 19.88
CA ASP A 341 3.30 -1.83 20.36
C ASP A 341 4.38 -0.83 20.79
N SER A 342 5.04 -0.21 19.80
CA SER A 342 5.99 0.86 20.01
C SER A 342 5.17 2.08 20.40
N ASP A 343 5.22 2.47 21.67
CA ASP A 343 5.05 3.83 22.22
C ASP A 343 4.00 4.77 21.56
N SER A 344 3.01 4.25 20.83
CA SER A 344 2.12 5.04 19.97
C SER A 344 1.17 5.90 20.80
N LEU A 345 1.00 5.49 22.06
CA LEU A 345 0.24 6.19 23.08
C LEU A 345 1.09 7.12 23.93
N HIS A 346 2.43 7.03 23.89
CA HIS A 346 3.32 7.96 24.57
C HIS A 346 3.20 9.34 23.93
N GLY A 347 2.37 10.20 24.54
CA GLY A 347 2.10 11.56 24.07
C GLY A 347 0.63 11.84 23.74
N VAL A 348 -0.23 10.82 23.73
CA VAL A 348 -1.68 11.03 23.58
C VAL A 348 -2.25 11.53 24.90
N ASN A 349 -2.95 12.66 24.85
CA ASN A 349 -3.58 13.23 26.03
C ASN A 349 -4.66 12.27 26.58
N GLU A 350 -4.65 12.03 27.90
CA GLU A 350 -5.57 11.11 28.59
C GLU A 350 -7.06 11.47 28.38
N SER A 351 -7.36 12.77 28.22
CA SER A 351 -8.73 13.22 27.90
C SER A 351 -9.18 12.81 26.49
N VAL A 352 -8.26 12.81 25.53
CA VAL A 352 -8.52 12.39 24.15
C VAL A 352 -8.69 10.87 24.10
N LEU A 353 -7.83 10.13 24.80
CA LEU A 353 -7.97 8.68 24.94
C LEU A 353 -9.36 8.30 25.49
N SER A 354 -9.78 8.97 26.56
CA SER A 354 -11.09 8.74 27.18
C SER A 354 -12.26 9.09 26.24
N ALA A 355 -12.15 10.18 25.48
CA ALA A 355 -13.15 10.57 24.50
C ALA A 355 -13.26 9.54 23.35
N VAL A 356 -12.12 9.02 22.88
CA VAL A 356 -12.09 7.98 21.84
C VAL A 356 -12.72 6.68 22.37
N MET A 357 -12.35 6.25 23.57
CA MET A 357 -12.88 5.03 24.22
C MET A 357 -14.40 5.07 24.45
N SER A 358 -14.97 6.25 24.66
CA SER A 358 -16.42 6.40 24.83
C SER A 358 -17.21 6.46 23.51
N ASN A 359 -16.53 6.51 22.36
CA ASN A 359 -17.18 6.73 21.07
C ASN A 359 -17.87 5.45 20.54
N PRO A 360 -19.20 5.46 20.35
CA PRO A 360 -19.97 4.32 19.83
C PRO A 360 -19.63 3.92 18.39
N THR A 361 -19.00 4.79 17.60
CA THR A 361 -18.61 4.45 16.21
C THR A 361 -17.29 3.68 16.14
N LEU A 362 -16.44 3.83 17.16
CA LEU A 362 -15.10 3.22 17.21
C LEU A 362 -15.09 1.93 18.02
N PHE A 363 -15.95 1.81 19.03
CA PHE A 363 -16.07 0.63 19.88
C PHE A 363 -17.46 0.01 19.76
N SER A 364 -17.49 -1.29 19.46
CA SER A 364 -18.73 -2.06 19.41
C SER A 364 -19.45 -2.02 20.76
N ASN A 365 -20.77 -2.26 20.75
CA ASN A 365 -21.54 -2.37 22.00
C ASN A 365 -20.97 -3.47 22.90
N ASP A 366 -20.58 -4.60 22.32
CA ASP A 366 -19.97 -5.71 23.06
C ASP A 366 -18.70 -5.28 23.81
N LEU A 367 -17.81 -4.52 23.15
CA LEU A 367 -16.58 -4.01 23.75
C LEU A 367 -16.84 -3.02 24.89
N ARG A 368 -17.89 -2.20 24.78
CA ARG A 368 -18.28 -1.22 25.82
C ARG A 368 -19.02 -1.87 26.99
N GLU A 369 -19.66 -3.01 26.77
CA GLU A 369 -20.37 -3.76 27.82
C GLU A 369 -19.45 -4.62 28.69
N ILE A 370 -18.31 -5.09 28.15
CA ILE A 370 -17.37 -5.96 28.89
C ILE A 370 -16.93 -5.34 30.23
N PRO A 371 -16.48 -4.06 30.29
CA PRO A 371 -16.11 -3.42 31.56
C PRO A 371 -17.29 -3.34 32.55
N LEU A 372 -18.49 -3.01 32.06
CA LEU A 372 -19.69 -2.90 32.88
C LEU A 372 -20.11 -4.25 33.47
N GLN A 373 -20.05 -5.32 32.66
CA GLN A 373 -20.34 -6.68 33.11
C GLN A 373 -19.32 -7.17 34.13
N ALA A 374 -18.03 -6.86 33.94
CA ALA A 374 -16.97 -7.18 34.91
C ALA A 374 -17.26 -6.53 36.28
N GLU A 375 -17.62 -5.25 36.29
CA GLU A 375 -17.92 -4.51 37.51
C GLU A 375 -19.16 -5.06 38.23
N LEU A 376 -20.20 -5.45 37.48
CA LEU A 376 -21.42 -6.05 38.04
C LEU A 376 -21.14 -7.41 38.70
N ILE A 377 -20.42 -8.30 38.02
CA ILE A 377 -20.03 -9.62 38.55
C ILE A 377 -19.20 -9.43 39.82
N GLN A 378 -18.29 -8.45 39.82
CA GLN A 378 -17.47 -8.15 40.99
C GLN A 378 -18.30 -7.64 42.18
N LYS A 379 -19.21 -6.70 41.97
CA LYS A 379 -20.10 -6.19 43.04
C LYS A 379 -20.95 -7.32 43.63
N GLU A 380 -21.42 -8.25 42.81
CA GLU A 380 -22.18 -9.41 43.28
C GLU A 380 -21.32 -10.38 44.09
N LEU A 381 -20.08 -10.61 43.67
CA LEU A 381 -19.11 -11.41 44.40
C LEU A 381 -18.79 -10.80 45.77
N GLU A 382 -18.46 -9.50 45.82
CA GLU A 382 -18.16 -8.79 47.06
C GLU A 382 -19.33 -8.86 48.05
N ARG A 383 -20.56 -8.66 47.56
CA ARG A 383 -21.78 -8.80 48.37
C ARG A 383 -21.92 -10.22 48.93
N THR A 384 -21.58 -11.24 48.14
CA THR A 384 -21.71 -12.63 48.60
C THR A 384 -20.63 -13.00 49.62
N VAL A 385 -19.38 -12.56 49.41
CA VAL A 385 -18.30 -12.72 50.39
C VAL A 385 -18.65 -12.00 51.69
N TRP A 386 -19.20 -10.79 51.61
CA TRP A 386 -19.63 -10.03 52.79
C TRP A 386 -20.76 -10.75 53.56
N ASN A 387 -21.79 -11.22 52.86
CA ASN A 387 -22.87 -12.02 53.45
C ASN A 387 -22.33 -13.32 54.10
N GLY A 388 -21.36 -13.97 53.46
CA GLY A 388 -20.68 -15.15 54.01
C GLY A 388 -19.94 -14.85 55.31
N ASN A 389 -19.21 -13.74 55.37
CA ASN A 389 -18.50 -13.29 56.58
C ASN A 389 -19.46 -12.98 57.74
N VAL A 390 -20.60 -12.33 57.47
CA VAL A 390 -21.63 -12.02 58.49
C VAL A 390 -22.31 -13.30 59.03
N ARG A 391 -22.56 -14.29 58.17
CA ARG A 391 -23.12 -15.59 58.60
C ARG A 391 -22.16 -16.38 59.48
N GLN A 392 -20.85 -16.30 59.21
CA GLN A 392 -19.85 -16.98 60.03
C GLN A 392 -19.66 -16.35 61.41
N SER A 393 -19.67 -15.01 61.49
CA SER A 393 -19.51 -14.30 62.78
C SER A 393 -20.69 -14.53 63.74
N SER A 394 -21.86 -14.94 63.22
CA SER A 394 -23.06 -15.24 64.01
C SER A 394 -23.21 -16.72 64.40
N SER A 395 -22.45 -17.65 63.78
CA SER A 395 -22.57 -19.10 64.05
C SER A 395 -21.56 -19.59 65.11
N LYS A 396 -22.05 -20.07 66.27
CA LYS A 396 -21.23 -20.55 67.42
C LYS A 396 -20.56 -21.92 67.26
N LYS A 397 -20.48 -22.51 66.06
CA LYS A 397 -19.84 -23.84 65.84
C LYS A 397 -18.36 -23.68 65.45
N ALA A 398 -17.48 -23.95 66.41
CA ALA A 398 -16.05 -23.64 66.34
C ALA A 398 -15.18 -24.50 65.38
N GLN A 399 -15.67 -25.63 64.84
CA GLN A 399 -14.84 -26.55 64.05
C GLN A 399 -14.79 -26.27 62.54
N SER A 400 -15.73 -25.50 61.97
CA SER A 400 -15.79 -25.18 60.53
C SER A 400 -15.56 -23.70 60.20
N ALA A 401 -15.36 -22.85 61.21
CA ALA A 401 -15.23 -21.41 61.04
C ALA A 401 -13.88 -20.97 60.44
N SER A 402 -12.75 -21.62 60.79
CA SER A 402 -11.44 -21.21 60.23
C SER A 402 -11.31 -21.58 58.76
N PHE A 403 -11.75 -22.78 58.37
CA PHE A 403 -11.76 -23.23 56.98
C PHE A 403 -12.67 -22.36 56.11
N SER A 404 -13.89 -22.09 56.58
CA SER A 404 -14.84 -21.25 55.85
C SER A 404 -14.35 -19.80 55.70
N LYS A 405 -13.60 -19.27 56.69
CA LYS A 405 -12.97 -17.95 56.61
C LYS A 405 -11.81 -17.92 55.61
N ALA A 406 -10.97 -18.97 55.60
CA ALA A 406 -9.90 -19.13 54.62
C ALA A 406 -10.47 -19.23 53.19
N LEU A 407 -11.57 -19.97 53.00
CA LEU A 407 -12.24 -20.09 51.71
C LEU A 407 -12.79 -18.74 51.21
N LEU A 408 -13.48 -17.98 52.06
CA LEU A 408 -13.98 -16.64 51.69
C LEU A 408 -12.84 -15.67 51.35
N TRP A 409 -11.71 -15.78 52.05
CA TRP A 409 -10.51 -15.00 51.72
C TRP A 409 -9.94 -15.38 50.35
N GLU A 410 -9.81 -16.68 50.05
CA GLU A 410 -9.29 -17.15 48.76
C GLU A 410 -10.24 -16.78 47.60
N ILE A 411 -11.56 -16.81 47.84
CA ILE A 411 -12.57 -16.32 46.89
C ILE A 411 -12.38 -14.82 46.61
N SER A 412 -12.21 -14.02 47.66
CA SER A 412 -11.97 -12.57 47.52
C SER A 412 -10.66 -12.28 46.78
N ALA A 413 -9.59 -13.00 47.12
CA ALA A 413 -8.29 -12.86 46.48
C ALA A 413 -8.32 -13.28 45.01
N THR A 414 -9.05 -14.36 44.69
CA THR A 414 -9.24 -14.82 43.30
C THR A 414 -10.08 -13.82 42.52
N GLY A 415 -11.16 -13.29 43.09
CA GLY A 415 -11.97 -12.23 42.48
C GLY A 415 -11.16 -10.97 42.17
N ALA A 416 -10.31 -10.51 43.10
CA ALA A 416 -9.44 -9.37 42.88
C ALA A 416 -8.41 -9.60 41.77
N LYS A 417 -7.82 -10.80 41.70
CA LYS A 417 -6.92 -11.19 40.60
C LYS A 417 -7.65 -11.24 39.25
N THR A 418 -8.85 -11.83 39.21
CA THR A 418 -9.69 -11.87 38.01
C THR A 418 -9.98 -10.45 37.51
N LYS A 419 -10.36 -9.53 38.40
CA LYS A 419 -10.58 -8.11 38.05
C LYS A 419 -9.33 -7.49 37.42
N ALA A 420 -8.17 -7.60 38.08
CA ALA A 420 -6.94 -6.99 37.58
C ALA A 420 -6.56 -7.49 36.18
N VAL A 421 -6.76 -8.78 35.91
CA VAL A 421 -6.53 -9.36 34.58
C VAL A 421 -7.52 -8.81 33.55
N PHE A 422 -8.80 -8.69 33.91
CA PHE A 422 -9.80 -8.07 33.03
C PHE A 422 -9.47 -6.61 32.73
N GLU A 423 -9.16 -5.79 33.73
CA GLU A 423 -8.79 -4.38 33.55
C GLU A 423 -7.56 -4.23 32.66
N SER A 424 -6.52 -5.05 32.86
CA SER A 424 -5.33 -5.04 32.01
C SER A 424 -5.64 -5.46 30.57
N SER A 425 -6.45 -6.50 30.37
CA SER A 425 -6.80 -6.99 29.03
C SER A 425 -7.69 -6.02 28.26
N ILE A 426 -8.64 -5.39 28.95
CA ILE A 426 -9.50 -4.32 28.40
C ILE A 426 -8.65 -3.11 28.02
N GLY A 427 -7.71 -2.70 28.88
CA GLY A 427 -6.79 -1.61 28.59
C GLY A 427 -5.96 -1.87 27.33
N ASN A 428 -5.40 -3.08 27.21
CA ASN A 428 -4.64 -3.50 26.03
C ASN A 428 -5.50 -3.53 24.75
N LEU A 429 -6.73 -4.02 24.85
CA LEU A 429 -7.67 -3.98 23.72
C LEU A 429 -7.96 -2.54 23.27
N HIS A 430 -8.20 -1.62 24.21
CA HIS A 430 -8.40 -0.21 23.88
C HIS A 430 -7.15 0.41 23.26
N GLU A 431 -5.98 0.13 23.81
CA GLU A 431 -4.69 0.55 23.25
C GLU A 431 -4.50 0.05 21.81
N THR A 432 -4.81 -1.22 21.54
CA THR A 432 -4.71 -1.82 20.20
C THR A 432 -5.59 -1.08 19.19
N VAL A 433 -6.85 -0.81 19.54
CA VAL A 433 -7.81 -0.11 18.67
C VAL A 433 -7.37 1.34 18.43
N VAL A 434 -6.97 2.06 19.49
CA VAL A 434 -6.53 3.46 19.39
C VAL A 434 -5.25 3.57 18.57
N SER A 435 -4.26 2.70 18.83
CA SER A 435 -3.02 2.60 18.07
C SER A 435 -3.29 2.35 16.58
N SER A 436 -4.21 1.43 16.25
CA SER A 436 -4.61 1.17 14.86
C SER A 436 -5.15 2.43 14.17
N ILE A 437 -6.09 3.14 14.81
CA ILE A 437 -6.71 4.34 14.23
C ILE A 437 -5.68 5.46 14.05
N LEU A 438 -4.81 5.69 15.04
CA LEU A 438 -3.77 6.71 14.97
C LEU A 438 -2.73 6.40 13.91
N SER A 439 -2.31 5.14 13.82
CA SER A 439 -1.39 4.67 12.78
C SER A 439 -1.99 4.89 11.38
N ASP A 440 -3.25 4.50 11.18
CA ASP A 440 -3.96 4.70 9.91
C ASP A 440 -4.06 6.19 9.56
N ALA A 441 -4.46 7.04 10.51
CA ALA A 441 -4.56 8.48 10.30
C ALA A 441 -3.22 9.12 9.96
N SER A 442 -2.16 8.74 10.69
CA SER A 442 -0.79 9.22 10.43
C SER A 442 -0.30 8.78 9.06
N PHE A 443 -0.53 7.53 8.69
CA PHE A 443 -0.15 6.98 7.39
C PHE A 443 -0.84 7.72 6.25
N GLN A 444 -2.15 7.98 6.35
CA GLN A 444 -2.90 8.73 5.35
C GLN A 444 -2.44 10.19 5.26
N ALA A 445 -2.12 10.83 6.39
CA ALA A 445 -1.61 12.20 6.40
C ALA A 445 -0.24 12.31 5.72
N THR A 446 0.70 11.41 6.02
CA THR A 446 2.00 11.33 5.35
C THR A 446 1.82 11.14 3.85
N LEU A 447 1.00 10.17 3.44
CA LEU A 447 0.71 9.91 2.03
C LEU A 447 0.14 11.15 1.31
N ALA A 448 -0.77 11.88 1.96
CA ALA A 448 -1.36 13.08 1.39
C ALA A 448 -0.32 14.18 1.13
N ILE A 449 0.60 14.39 2.08
CA ILE A 449 1.70 15.36 1.93
C ILE A 449 2.68 14.93 0.85
N ASP A 450 3.06 13.66 0.80
CA ASP A 450 3.98 13.14 -0.21
C ASP A 450 3.46 13.30 -1.63
N ILE A 451 2.18 12.95 -1.81
CA ILE A 451 1.47 13.13 -3.07
C ILE A 451 1.46 14.62 -3.47
N MET A 452 1.17 15.49 -2.51
CA MET A 452 1.11 16.93 -2.77
C MET A 452 2.48 17.48 -3.17
N ASP A 453 3.54 17.11 -2.45
CA ASP A 453 4.90 17.55 -2.71
C ASP A 453 5.39 17.08 -4.09
N ARG A 454 5.16 15.80 -4.42
CA ARG A 454 5.53 15.25 -5.74
C ARG A 454 4.77 15.95 -6.86
N ASN A 455 3.45 16.14 -6.72
CA ASN A 455 2.66 16.83 -7.73
C ASN A 455 3.13 18.28 -7.92
N LEU A 456 3.42 19.01 -6.84
CA LEU A 456 3.93 20.39 -6.94
C LEU A 456 5.31 20.43 -7.61
N TYR A 457 6.18 19.47 -7.29
CA TYR A 457 7.49 19.34 -7.92
C TYR A 457 7.38 19.07 -9.43
N GLU A 458 6.53 18.13 -9.85
CA GLU A 458 6.30 17.80 -11.26
C GLU A 458 5.72 19.01 -12.02
N ARG A 459 4.71 19.70 -11.45
CA ARG A 459 4.15 20.92 -12.09
C ARG A 459 5.14 22.07 -12.18
N ALA A 460 6.04 22.22 -11.20
CA ALA A 460 7.12 23.20 -11.30
C ALA A 460 8.12 22.84 -12.41
N ASN A 461 8.41 21.55 -12.60
CA ASN A 461 9.24 21.08 -13.70
C ASN A 461 8.55 21.26 -15.06
N ASP A 462 7.24 21.07 -15.16
CA ASP A 462 6.47 21.32 -16.38
C ASP A 462 6.63 22.77 -16.84
N CYS A 463 6.42 23.74 -15.92
CA CYS A 463 6.66 25.15 -16.21
C CYS A 463 8.10 25.43 -16.68
N ARG A 464 9.10 24.80 -16.04
CA ARG A 464 10.52 24.91 -16.44
C ARG A 464 10.81 24.26 -17.79
N TRP A 465 10.06 23.22 -18.16
CA TRP A 465 10.20 22.55 -19.45
C TRP A 465 9.57 23.37 -20.56
N TRP A 466 8.33 23.85 -20.37
CA TRP A 466 7.66 24.74 -21.32
C TRP A 466 8.46 26.01 -21.59
N ALA A 467 9.10 26.60 -20.57
CA ALA A 467 9.97 27.76 -20.74
C ALA A 467 11.20 27.50 -21.65
N LEU A 468 11.60 26.23 -21.84
CA LEU A 468 12.71 25.85 -22.73
C LEU A 468 12.29 25.50 -24.15
N THR A 469 11.00 25.58 -24.46
CA THR A 469 10.49 25.37 -25.82
C THR A 469 11.26 26.28 -26.79
N SER A 470 11.90 25.69 -27.79
CA SER A 470 12.82 26.39 -28.71
C SER A 470 12.13 27.56 -29.39
N ILE A 471 10.86 27.37 -29.80
CA ILE A 471 10.02 28.42 -30.41
C ILE A 471 9.79 29.60 -29.47
N PHE A 472 9.52 29.37 -28.18
CA PHE A 472 9.34 30.45 -27.23
C PHE A 472 10.62 31.25 -27.07
N ARG A 473 11.77 30.57 -26.97
CA ARG A 473 13.08 31.23 -26.85
C ARG A 473 13.43 32.03 -28.09
N GLU A 474 13.18 31.48 -29.28
CA GLU A 474 13.44 32.16 -30.55
C GLU A 474 12.58 33.42 -30.67
N ILE A 475 11.26 33.29 -30.52
CA ILE A 475 10.32 34.40 -30.66
C ILE A 475 10.56 35.49 -29.61
N LEU A 476 10.73 35.10 -28.33
CA LEU A 476 10.94 36.06 -27.24
C LEU A 476 12.33 36.71 -27.26
N SER A 477 13.27 36.17 -28.04
CA SER A 477 14.59 36.80 -28.26
C SER A 477 14.58 37.88 -29.35
N LYS A 478 13.50 38.01 -30.14
CA LYS A 478 13.36 39.04 -31.17
C LYS A 478 13.16 40.42 -30.54
N ASP A 479 13.75 41.44 -31.14
CA ASP A 479 13.57 42.85 -30.72
C ASP A 479 12.12 43.34 -30.89
N VAL A 480 11.40 42.78 -31.88
CA VAL A 480 9.99 43.07 -32.16
C VAL A 480 9.25 41.75 -32.36
N ILE A 481 8.19 41.55 -31.57
CA ILE A 481 7.32 40.38 -31.68
C ILE A 481 6.16 40.72 -32.61
N GLU A 482 6.03 39.97 -33.70
CA GLU A 482 4.98 40.19 -34.70
C GLU A 482 3.65 39.54 -34.30
N LYS A 483 2.55 39.89 -34.99
CA LYS A 483 1.25 39.27 -34.73
C LYS A 483 1.24 37.77 -34.99
N GLU A 484 1.98 37.31 -36.01
CA GLU A 484 2.09 35.89 -36.35
C GLU A 484 2.83 35.12 -35.26
N ASP A 485 3.87 35.72 -34.68
CA ASP A 485 4.60 35.17 -33.54
C ASP A 485 3.69 34.98 -32.31
N MET A 486 2.84 35.97 -32.01
CA MET A 486 1.86 35.87 -30.93
C MET A 486 0.84 34.74 -31.17
N VAL A 487 0.41 34.55 -32.42
CA VAL A 487 -0.51 33.46 -32.79
C VAL A 487 0.16 32.09 -32.59
N LYS A 488 1.43 31.95 -33.00
CA LYS A 488 2.20 30.71 -32.80
C LYS A 488 2.44 30.38 -31.33
N ILE A 489 2.81 31.37 -30.50
CA ILE A 489 2.94 31.16 -29.06
C ILE A 489 1.59 30.75 -28.46
N SER A 490 0.51 31.46 -28.83
CA SER A 490 -0.83 31.19 -28.31
C SER A 490 -1.34 29.80 -28.69
N SER A 491 -1.03 29.30 -29.89
CA SER A 491 -1.44 27.95 -30.31
C SER A 491 -0.72 26.87 -29.51
N ILE A 492 0.58 27.04 -29.24
CA ILE A 492 1.35 26.11 -28.40
C ILE A 492 0.82 26.14 -26.96
N LEU A 493 0.59 27.34 -26.40
CA LEU A 493 0.03 27.51 -25.05
C LEU A 493 -1.43 27.05 -24.92
N SER A 494 -2.19 26.94 -26.00
CA SER A 494 -3.56 26.41 -25.95
C SER A 494 -3.58 24.88 -25.98
N TYR A 495 -2.50 24.27 -26.45
CA TYR A 495 -2.32 22.81 -26.49
C TYR A 495 -1.75 22.28 -25.16
N ILE A 496 -0.85 23.04 -24.55
CA ILE A 496 -0.37 22.87 -23.17
C ILE A 496 -1.51 23.16 -22.19
#